data_AF-A0A3P7KR69-F1
#
_entry.id   AF-A0A3P7KR69-F1
#
_cell.length_a   1.000
_cell.length_b   1.000
_cell.length_c   1.000
_cell.angle_alpha   90.00
_cell.angle_beta   90.00
_cell.angle_gamma   90.00
#
_symmetry.space_group_name_H-M   'P 1'
#
loop_
_entity.id
_entity.type
_entity.pdbx_description
1 polymer ?
#
loop_
_entity_poly.entity_id
_entity_poly.type
_entity_poly.pdbx_seq_one_letter_code
_entity_poly.pdbx_strand_id
1 'polypeptide(L)'
;MRAVERNVAAKVKEILRTAAGGDLNSALSSYDQFRETNDVPDWGVVKLSSILLANGREKESENLLRQHYQEYGGEHRFGRFYIEVASSIVLMEKQHR
;
A
#
# COMPACT_ATOMS: atom_id res chain seq x y z
N MET A 1 11.86 -22.52 -2.42
CA MET A 1 11.38 -21.17 -2.05
C MET A 1 10.27 -20.57 -2.95
N ARG A 2 9.99 -21.05 -4.17
CA ARG A 2 9.07 -20.36 -5.11
C ARG A 2 7.54 -20.43 -4.83
N ALA A 3 7.06 -21.34 -3.99
CA ALA A 3 5.61 -21.53 -3.80
C ALA A 3 5.01 -20.53 -2.79
N VAL A 4 5.74 -20.23 -1.71
CA VAL A 4 5.30 -19.31 -0.64
C VAL A 4 5.21 -17.88 -1.19
N GLU A 5 6.22 -17.42 -1.93
CA GLU A 5 6.23 -16.10 -2.56
C GLU A 5 5.09 -15.89 -3.56
N ARG A 6 4.70 -16.94 -4.32
CA ARG A 6 3.54 -16.87 -5.23
C ARG A 6 2.23 -16.70 -4.48
N ASN A 7 2.08 -17.35 -3.32
CA ASN A 7 0.89 -17.23 -2.49
C ASN A 7 0.77 -15.83 -1.89
N VAL A 8 1.88 -15.24 -1.44
CA VAL A 8 1.91 -13.86 -0.92
C VAL A 8 1.55 -12.86 -2.02
N ALA A 9 2.21 -12.93 -3.18
CA ALA A 9 1.94 -12.01 -4.27
C ALA A 9 0.51 -12.12 -4.80
N ALA A 10 -0.07 -13.33 -4.83
CA ALA A 10 -1.47 -13.53 -5.21
C ALA A 10 -2.43 -12.87 -4.21
N LYS A 11 -2.21 -13.07 -2.91
CA LYS A 11 -3.08 -12.51 -1.86
C LYS A 11 -3.01 -10.99 -1.80
N VAL A 12 -1.81 -10.41 -1.94
CA VAL A 12 -1.65 -8.95 -2.04
C VAL A 12 -2.38 -8.39 -3.26
N LYS A 13 -2.33 -9.06 -4.41
CA LYS A 13 -3.10 -8.63 -5.60
C LYS A 13 -4.61 -8.70 -5.39
N GLU A 14 -5.10 -9.66 -4.63
CA GLU A 14 -6.51 -9.74 -4.25
C GLU A 14 -6.93 -8.54 -3.41
N ILE A 15 -6.17 -8.24 -2.35
CA ILE A 15 -6.37 -7.06 -1.49
C ILE A 15 -6.40 -5.77 -2.32
N LEU A 16 -5.43 -5.59 -3.22
CA LEU A 16 -5.37 -4.41 -4.09
C LEU A 16 -6.57 -4.30 -5.04
N ARG A 17 -7.11 -5.43 -5.54
CA ARG A 17 -8.32 -5.41 -6.37
C ARG A 17 -9.55 -5.00 -5.56
N THR A 18 -9.67 -5.47 -4.32
CA THR A 18 -10.75 -5.05 -3.42
C THR A 18 -10.69 -3.55 -3.16
N ALA A 19 -9.50 -3.02 -2.86
CA ALA A 19 -9.29 -1.59 -2.65
C ALA A 19 -9.62 -0.77 -3.92
N ALA A 20 -9.12 -1.21 -5.09
CA ALA A 20 -9.38 -0.54 -6.37
C ALA A 20 -10.86 -0.61 -6.78
N GLY A 21 -11.62 -1.59 -6.28
CA GLY A 21 -13.07 -1.69 -6.44
C GLY A 21 -13.87 -0.74 -5.52
N GLY A 22 -13.20 0.04 -4.67
CA GLY A 22 -13.83 1.00 -3.76
C GLY A 22 -14.14 0.46 -2.37
N ASP A 23 -13.97 -0.84 -2.12
CA ASP A 23 -14.14 -1.42 -0.77
C ASP A 23 -12.83 -1.31 0.04
N LEU A 24 -12.54 -0.10 0.46
CA LEU A 24 -11.29 0.25 1.15
C LEU A 24 -11.22 -0.36 2.55
N ASN A 25 -12.35 -0.43 3.26
CA ASN A 25 -12.39 -0.96 4.63
C ASN A 25 -12.10 -2.46 4.65
N SER A 26 -12.72 -3.24 3.74
CA SER A 26 -12.44 -4.68 3.64
C SER A 26 -11.02 -4.94 3.19
N ALA A 27 -10.48 -4.10 2.29
CA ALA A 27 -9.09 -4.22 1.86
C ALA A 27 -8.10 -3.96 3.00
N LEU A 28 -8.31 -2.91 3.81
CA LEU A 28 -7.49 -2.62 4.99
C LEU A 28 -7.57 -3.75 6.02
N SER A 29 -8.77 -4.21 6.36
CA SER A 29 -8.93 -5.32 7.32
C SER A 29 -8.25 -6.61 6.83
N SER A 30 -8.36 -6.92 5.53
CA SER A 30 -7.69 -8.07 4.93
C SER A 30 -6.17 -7.93 4.91
N TYR A 31 -5.68 -6.71 4.69
CA TYR A 31 -4.25 -6.39 4.74
C TYR A 31 -3.68 -6.59 6.15
N ASP A 32 -4.36 -6.06 7.17
CA ASP A 32 -3.92 -6.15 8.56
C ASP A 32 -3.85 -7.61 9.04
N GLN A 33 -4.88 -8.42 8.75
CA GLN A 33 -4.84 -9.86 9.06
C GLN A 33 -3.73 -10.59 8.30
N PHE A 34 -3.47 -10.20 7.04
CA PHE A 34 -2.50 -10.89 6.20
C PHE A 34 -1.06 -10.62 6.65
N ARG A 35 -0.73 -9.36 6.98
CA ARG A 35 0.62 -8.96 7.39
C ARG A 35 1.05 -9.50 8.76
N GLU A 36 0.11 -9.90 9.62
CA GLU A 36 0.41 -10.50 10.93
C GLU A 36 1.28 -11.76 10.81
N THR A 37 1.16 -12.50 9.71
CA THR A 37 1.83 -13.79 9.52
C THR A 37 2.67 -13.86 8.25
N ASN A 38 2.72 -12.79 7.45
CA ASN A 38 3.40 -12.76 6.16
C ASN A 38 4.18 -11.46 5.97
N ASP A 39 5.41 -11.57 5.45
CA ASP A 39 6.16 -10.43 4.96
C ASP A 39 5.51 -9.88 3.69
N VAL A 40 4.87 -8.72 3.82
CA VAL A 40 4.23 -8.06 2.68
C VAL A 40 5.30 -7.32 1.86
N PRO A 41 5.37 -7.53 0.54
CA PRO A 41 6.34 -6.86 -0.29
C PRO A 41 6.05 -5.35 -0.40
N ASP A 42 7.11 -4.54 -0.41
CA ASP A 42 7.06 -3.06 -0.50
C ASP A 42 6.10 -2.55 -1.59
N TRP A 43 6.12 -3.15 -2.78
CA TRP A 43 5.26 -2.72 -3.89
C TRP A 43 3.77 -2.88 -3.57
N GLY A 44 3.39 -3.84 -2.73
CA GLY A 44 2.02 -4.06 -2.29
C GLY A 44 1.55 -2.93 -1.38
N VAL A 45 2.39 -2.58 -0.41
CA VAL A 45 2.17 -1.50 0.56
C VAL A 45 2.07 -0.15 -0.16
N VAL A 46 3.01 0.16 -1.04
CA VAL A 46 3.04 1.39 -1.83
C VAL A 46 1.77 1.54 -2.69
N LYS A 47 1.33 0.46 -3.35
CA LYS A 47 0.11 0.50 -4.18
C LYS A 47 -1.16 0.66 -3.34
N LEU A 48 -1.26 -0.01 -2.20
CA LEU A 48 -2.42 0.13 -1.31
C LEU A 48 -2.49 1.56 -0.76
N SER A 49 -1.36 2.10 -0.31
CA SER A 49 -1.21 3.50 0.11
C SER A 49 -1.62 4.49 -0.99
N SER A 50 -1.22 4.25 -2.24
CA SER A 50 -1.60 5.09 -3.39
C SER A 50 -3.12 5.08 -3.61
N ILE A 51 -3.77 3.92 -3.51
CA ILE A 51 -5.23 3.79 -3.66
C ILE A 51 -5.95 4.53 -2.54
N LEU A 52 -5.47 4.42 -1.29
CA LEU A 52 -6.03 5.14 -0.15
C LEU A 52 -5.95 6.65 -0.35
N LEU A 53 -4.78 7.18 -0.73
CA LEU A 53 -4.62 8.60 -1.03
C LEU A 53 -5.58 9.09 -2.12
N ALA A 54 -5.71 8.34 -3.21
CA ALA A 54 -6.62 8.69 -4.31
C ALA A 54 -8.10 8.71 -3.90
N ASN A 55 -8.46 8.09 -2.77
CA ASN A 55 -9.83 8.04 -2.24
C ASN A 55 -10.03 8.93 -1.01
N GLY A 56 -9.15 9.90 -0.75
CA GLY A 56 -9.28 10.84 0.38
C GLY A 56 -9.06 10.18 1.75
N ARG A 57 -8.23 9.13 1.79
CA ARG A 57 -7.85 8.37 2.99
C ARG A 57 -6.39 8.62 3.35
N GLU A 58 -6.00 9.90 3.39
CA GLU A 58 -4.62 10.34 3.53
C GLU A 58 -3.97 9.80 4.81
N LYS A 59 -4.70 9.85 5.92
CA LYS A 59 -4.20 9.40 7.23
C LYS A 59 -3.95 7.89 7.28
N GLU A 60 -4.85 7.09 6.72
CA GLU A 60 -4.67 5.64 6.63
C GLU A 60 -3.48 5.29 5.73
N SER A 61 -3.33 6.01 4.61
CA SER A 61 -2.18 5.84 3.72
C SER A 61 -0.85 6.15 4.40
N GLU A 62 -0.77 7.28 5.11
CA GLU A 62 0.44 7.68 5.84
C GLU A 62 0.79 6.64 6.92
N ASN A 63 -0.21 6.21 7.71
CA ASN A 63 -0.03 5.21 8.74
C ASN A 63 0.49 3.89 8.18
N LEU A 64 -0.07 3.44 7.05
CA LEU A 64 0.31 2.19 6.40
C LEU A 64 1.77 2.20 5.96
N LEU A 65 2.21 3.28 5.30
CA LEU A 65 3.62 3.44 4.91
C LEU A 65 4.54 3.59 6.13
N ARG A 66 4.11 4.32 7.16
CA ARG A 66 4.91 4.59 8.35
C ARG A 66 5.19 3.32 9.12
N GLN A 67 4.16 2.52 9.37
CA GLN A 67 4.29 1.24 10.06
C GLN A 67 5.23 0.29 9.30
N HIS A 68 5.03 0.15 7.99
CA HIS A 68 5.87 -0.70 7.15
C HIS A 68 7.35 -0.29 7.21
N TYR A 69 7.67 0.99 7.05
CA TYR A 69 9.06 1.42 7.07
C TYR A 69 9.68 1.50 8.47
N GLN A 70 8.89 1.68 9.53
CA GLN A 70 9.38 1.57 10.91
C GLN A 70 9.76 0.13 11.26
N GLU A 71 8.92 -0.84 10.88
CA GLU A 71 9.16 -2.27 11.14
C GLU A 71 10.43 -2.80 10.46
N TYR A 72 10.77 -2.31 9.26
CA TYR A 72 11.99 -2.70 8.53
C TYR A 72 13.19 -1.76 8.75
N GLY A 73 13.19 -0.91 9.80
CA GLY A 73 14.32 -0.04 10.17
C GLY A 73 14.63 1.05 9.15
N GLY A 74 13.67 1.39 8.30
CA GLY A 74 13.80 2.27 7.14
C GLY A 74 13.15 3.64 7.31
N GLU A 75 13.10 4.22 8.51
CA GLU A 75 12.51 5.56 8.73
C GLU A 75 13.05 6.63 7.77
N HIS A 76 14.34 6.57 7.41
CA HIS A 76 14.94 7.46 6.41
C HIS A 76 14.39 7.28 4.98
N ARG A 77 13.82 6.11 4.66
CA ARG A 77 13.20 5.80 3.36
C ARG A 77 11.75 6.26 3.28
N PHE A 78 11.05 6.34 4.41
CA PHE A 78 9.65 6.78 4.48
C PHE A 78 9.42 8.13 3.77
N GLY A 79 10.28 9.12 4.06
CA GLY A 79 10.16 10.45 3.46
C GLY A 79 10.28 10.45 1.92
N ARG A 80 11.17 9.62 1.34
CA ARG A 80 11.31 9.54 -0.13
C ARG A 80 10.10 8.86 -0.77
N PHE A 81 9.66 7.72 -0.23
CA PHE A 81 8.55 6.98 -0.81
C PHE A 81 7.22 7.72 -0.67
N TYR A 82 7.00 8.43 0.44
CA TYR A 82 5.81 9.26 0.61
C TYR A 82 5.76 10.40 -0.42
N ILE A 83 6.89 11.07 -0.65
CA ILE A 83 7.00 12.13 -1.68
C ILE A 83 6.81 11.55 -3.09
N GLU A 84 7.35 10.38 -3.39
CA GLU A 84 7.22 9.71 -4.69
C GLU A 84 5.77 9.27 -4.98
N VAL A 85 5.09 8.72 -3.98
CA VAL A 85 3.67 8.34 -4.06
C VAL A 85 2.78 9.59 -4.22
N ALA A 86 2.99 10.61 -3.39
CA ALA A 86 2.23 11.86 -3.47
C ALA A 86 2.44 12.58 -4.81
N SER A 87 3.69 12.61 -5.32
CA SER A 87 4.02 13.24 -6.60
C SER A 87 3.38 12.50 -7.78
N SER A 88 3.28 11.17 -7.71
CA SER A 88 2.64 10.35 -8.75
C SER A 88 1.14 10.64 -8.86
N ILE A 89 0.47 10.93 -7.75
CA ILE A 89 -0.96 11.30 -7.72
C ILE A 89 -1.18 12.70 -8.27
N VAL A 90 -0.36 13.68 -7.87
CA VAL A 90 -0.42 15.06 -8.40
C VAL A 90 -0.15 15.09 -9.92
N LEU A 91 0.73 14.23 -10.42
CA LEU A 91 0.98 14.06 -11.85
C LEU A 91 -0.23 13.46 -12.58
N MET A 92 -0.94 12.51 -11.97
CA MET A 92 -2.17 11.95 -12.54
C MET A 92 -3.31 12.98 -12.59
N GLU A 93 -3.49 13.81 -11.56
CA GLU A 93 -4.50 14.88 -11.58
C GLU A 93 -4.24 15.96 -12.63
N LYS A 94 -2.97 16.23 -12.96
CA LYS A 94 -2.59 17.19 -14.01
C LYS A 94 -2.78 16.67 -15.44
N GLN A 95 -2.86 15.36 -15.65
CA GLN A 95 -3.11 14.79 -16.98
C GLN A 95 -4.60 14.70 -17.36
N HIS A 96 -5.50 14.96 -16.40
CA HIS A 96 -6.95 14.93 -16.60
C HIS A 96 -7.62 16.33 -16.58
N ARG A 97 -6.84 17.41 -16.71
CA ARG A 97 -7.32 18.78 -16.98
C ARG A 97 -6.84 19.24 -18.35
#